data_AF-A0A061NGL2-F1
#
_entry.id   AF-A0A061NGL2-F1
#
_cell.length_a   1.000
_cell.length_b   1.000
_cell.length_c   1.000
_cell.angle_alpha   90.00
_cell.angle_beta   90.00
_cell.angle_gamma   90.00
#
_symmetry.space_group_name_H-M   'P 1'
#
loop_
_entity.id
_entity.type
_entity.pdbx_description
1 polymer ?
#
loop_
_entity_poly.entity_id
_entity_poly.type
_entity_poly.pdbx_seq_one_letter_code
_entity_poly.pdbx_strand_id
1 'polypeptide(L)'
;MYDRYDAMLFIEGTVDHPVAHYEAPSINQSYLPRVLESEIQSIAEEKRIEQSGISEEVIENIAQPITFSLEASDDNARSEAELDQARFFVYILLFVIYFTVLFLGNMIASEVATEKSSRVMELLITSTSPAQQMFGKILGVGLVGLTQYSIIFLVALVTFGMGMDGSLPQVSGNVGQAEQEMIQEASFSLELFMLAFVYFVLGYFLYATLAAMLGSLVTRIEDVGLAVGPMNMLVILALLISMFSLGNPSATITTVTSYIPFFYANDYVFTGWYGRSVLI
;
A
#
# COMPACT_ATOMS: atom_id res chain seq x y z
N MET A 1 14.48 -27.53 -61.06
CA MET A 1 14.04 -26.44 -60.18
C MET A 1 13.62 -27.12 -58.90
N TYR A 2 14.53 -27.28 -57.93
CA TYR A 2 14.30 -28.07 -56.72
C TYR A 2 13.67 -27.18 -55.65
N ASP A 3 12.53 -27.61 -55.10
CA ASP A 3 11.82 -26.98 -54.00
C ASP A 3 12.76 -26.78 -52.80
N ARG A 4 13.01 -25.52 -52.43
CA ARG A 4 13.72 -25.18 -51.20
C ARG A 4 12.72 -25.24 -50.05
N TYR A 5 12.82 -26.28 -49.25
CA TYR A 5 12.14 -26.35 -47.96
C TYR A 5 12.82 -25.37 -46.99
N ASP A 6 12.01 -24.58 -46.26
CA ASP A 6 12.51 -23.57 -45.32
C ASP A 6 12.92 -24.15 -43.94
N ALA A 7 12.47 -25.35 -43.58
CA ALA A 7 12.94 -26.18 -42.46
C ALA A 7 12.37 -27.61 -42.59
N MET A 8 13.02 -28.61 -41.98
CA MET A 8 12.54 -30.00 -41.90
C MET A 8 12.56 -30.51 -40.46
N LEU A 9 11.53 -31.29 -40.09
CA LEU A 9 11.43 -31.97 -38.80
C LEU A 9 11.38 -33.47 -39.05
N PHE A 10 12.36 -34.20 -38.54
CA PHE A 10 12.39 -35.66 -38.54
C PHE A 10 12.04 -36.16 -37.14
N ILE A 11 11.05 -37.05 -37.05
CA ILE A 11 10.67 -37.69 -35.79
C ILE A 11 10.98 -39.18 -35.96
N GLU A 12 11.96 -39.67 -35.20
CA GLU A 12 12.39 -41.06 -35.20
C GLU A 12 12.18 -41.68 -33.81
N GLY A 13 12.02 -43.01 -33.73
CA GLY A 13 11.90 -43.73 -32.46
C GLY A 13 10.52 -44.33 -32.18
N THR A 14 10.37 -44.88 -30.97
CA THR A 14 9.13 -45.48 -30.45
C THR A 14 8.34 -44.48 -29.62
N VAL A 15 7.04 -44.71 -29.41
CA VAL A 15 6.17 -43.83 -28.60
C VAL A 15 6.72 -43.58 -27.19
N ASP A 16 7.45 -44.54 -26.61
CA ASP A 16 8.11 -44.38 -25.32
C ASP A 16 9.32 -43.43 -25.34
N HIS A 17 10.01 -43.29 -26.47
CA HIS A 17 11.23 -42.48 -26.62
C HIS A 17 11.27 -41.82 -28.01
N PRO A 18 10.43 -40.81 -28.28
CA PRO A 18 10.49 -40.06 -29.53
C PRO A 18 11.75 -39.18 -29.55
N VAL A 19 12.50 -39.25 -30.64
CA VAL A 19 13.67 -38.40 -30.90
C VAL A 19 13.32 -37.49 -32.07
N ALA A 20 13.22 -36.18 -31.81
CA ALA A 20 12.91 -35.18 -32.82
C ALA A 20 14.18 -34.42 -33.24
N HIS A 21 14.46 -34.43 -34.54
CA HIS A 21 15.54 -33.69 -35.17
C HIS A 21 14.96 -32.56 -36.03
N TYR A 22 15.20 -31.31 -35.62
CA TYR A 22 14.77 -30.13 -36.36
C TYR A 22 15.96 -29.53 -37.13
N GLU A 23 15.87 -29.52 -38.45
CA GLU A 23 16.87 -28.98 -39.37
C GLU A 23 16.35 -27.67 -39.97
N ALA A 24 17.03 -26.56 -39.69
CA ALA A 24 16.67 -25.24 -40.20
C ALA A 24 17.89 -24.46 -40.73
N PRO A 25 17.70 -23.51 -41.67
CA PRO A 25 18.78 -22.72 -42.27
C PRO A 25 19.57 -21.84 -41.30
N SER A 26 19.04 -21.58 -40.10
CA SER A 26 19.66 -20.73 -39.07
C SER A 26 19.23 -21.16 -37.67
N ILE A 27 20.21 -21.26 -36.75
CA ILE A 27 20.03 -21.67 -35.34
C ILE A 27 19.36 -20.56 -34.50
N ASN A 28 19.24 -19.34 -35.03
CA ASN A 28 18.63 -18.19 -34.31
C ASN A 28 17.09 -18.23 -34.21
N GLN A 29 16.43 -19.23 -34.81
CA GLN A 29 14.98 -19.40 -34.73
C GLN A 29 14.62 -20.27 -33.52
N SER A 30 14.71 -19.72 -32.31
CA SER A 30 14.49 -20.50 -31.06
C SER A 30 13.01 -20.70 -30.69
N TYR A 31 12.09 -20.02 -31.36
CA TYR A 31 10.65 -20.06 -31.04
C TYR A 31 9.96 -21.30 -31.59
N LEU A 32 10.07 -21.56 -32.91
CA LEU A 32 9.39 -22.69 -33.56
C LEU A 32 9.84 -24.06 -33.02
N PRO A 33 11.14 -24.35 -32.79
CA PRO A 33 11.55 -25.62 -32.20
C PRO A 33 10.96 -25.87 -30.80
N ARG A 34 10.86 -24.82 -29.96
CA ARG A 34 10.28 -24.94 -28.61
C ARG A 34 8.78 -25.25 -28.64
N VAL A 35 8.05 -24.64 -29.57
CA VAL A 35 6.62 -24.95 -29.75
C VAL A 35 6.47 -26.39 -30.24
N LEU A 36 7.25 -26.80 -31.25
CA LEU A 36 7.21 -28.16 -31.77
C LEU A 36 7.60 -29.21 -30.70
N GLU A 37 8.61 -28.94 -29.88
CA GLU A 37 9.01 -29.80 -28.76
C GLU A 37 7.87 -29.96 -27.74
N SER A 38 7.22 -28.85 -27.34
CA SER A 38 6.08 -28.88 -26.42
C SER A 38 4.89 -29.68 -26.97
N GLU A 39 4.56 -29.50 -28.24
CA GLU A 39 3.45 -30.21 -28.89
C GLU A 39 3.76 -31.71 -29.05
N ILE A 40 4.99 -32.06 -29.46
CA ILE A 40 5.43 -33.46 -29.54
C ILE A 40 5.42 -34.11 -28.16
N GLN A 41 5.82 -33.39 -27.12
CA GLN A 41 5.81 -33.88 -25.76
C GLN A 41 4.37 -34.17 -25.28
N SER A 42 3.42 -33.25 -25.49
CA SER A 42 2.00 -33.46 -25.16
C SER A 42 1.41 -34.68 -25.86
N ILE A 43 1.68 -34.85 -27.16
CA ILE A 43 1.19 -35.99 -27.95
C ILE A 43 1.85 -37.31 -27.50
N ALA A 44 3.13 -37.27 -27.14
CA ALA A 44 3.84 -38.44 -26.62
C ALA A 44 3.31 -38.84 -25.24
N GLU A 45 2.99 -37.88 -24.37
CA GLU A 45 2.36 -38.12 -23.07
C GLU A 45 0.96 -38.74 -23.22
N GLU A 46 0.12 -38.19 -24.10
CA GLU A 46 -1.21 -38.73 -24.41
C GLU A 46 -1.14 -40.18 -24.91
N LYS A 47 -0.22 -40.48 -25.85
CA LYS A 47 -0.06 -41.84 -26.37
C LYS A 47 0.55 -42.81 -25.36
N ARG A 48 1.46 -42.36 -24.48
CA ARG A 48 2.00 -43.19 -23.39
C ARG A 48 0.91 -43.56 -22.39
N ILE A 49 0.03 -42.60 -22.07
CA ILE A 49 -1.17 -42.80 -21.27
C ILE A 49 -2.04 -43.89 -21.90
N GLU A 50 -2.36 -43.76 -23.20
CA GLU A 50 -3.19 -44.73 -23.94
C GLU A 50 -2.56 -46.14 -23.96
N GLN A 51 -1.24 -46.24 -24.14
CA GLN A 51 -0.52 -47.53 -24.23
C GLN A 51 -0.24 -48.19 -22.88
N SER A 52 -0.15 -47.39 -21.81
CA SER A 52 0.12 -47.90 -20.46
C SER A 52 -1.08 -48.64 -19.84
N GLY A 53 -2.25 -48.60 -20.49
CA GLY A 53 -3.47 -49.28 -20.02
C GLY A 53 -4.01 -48.71 -18.71
N ILE A 54 -3.51 -47.55 -18.29
CA ILE A 54 -4.00 -46.81 -17.12
C ILE A 54 -5.38 -46.26 -17.51
N SER A 55 -6.42 -46.58 -16.73
CA SER A 55 -7.75 -46.05 -17.02
C SER A 55 -7.73 -44.52 -16.90
N GLU A 56 -8.45 -43.84 -17.78
CA GLU A 56 -8.60 -42.38 -17.80
C GLU A 56 -9.02 -41.84 -16.42
N GLU A 57 -9.80 -42.63 -15.67
CA GLU A 57 -10.19 -42.38 -14.28
C GLU A 57 -9.01 -42.31 -13.29
N VAL A 58 -7.95 -43.11 -13.47
CA VAL A 58 -6.74 -43.05 -12.62
C VAL A 58 -5.93 -41.79 -12.93
N ILE A 59 -5.90 -41.35 -14.18
CA ILE A 59 -5.20 -40.13 -14.59
C ILE A 59 -5.95 -38.89 -14.10
N GLU A 60 -7.29 -38.87 -14.22
CA GLU A 60 -8.10 -37.80 -13.65
C GLU A 60 -7.95 -37.71 -12.13
N ASN A 61 -7.81 -38.84 -11.43
CA ASN A 61 -7.57 -38.88 -9.99
C ASN A 61 -6.17 -38.37 -9.59
N ILE A 62 -5.13 -38.67 -10.40
CA ILE A 62 -3.77 -38.18 -10.16
C ILE A 62 -3.65 -36.68 -10.50
N ALA A 63 -4.39 -36.23 -11.52
CA ALA A 63 -4.40 -34.84 -11.99
C ALA A 63 -5.37 -33.94 -11.20
N GLN A 64 -6.11 -34.47 -10.21
CA GLN A 64 -6.96 -33.64 -9.36
C GLN A 64 -6.09 -32.56 -8.68
N PRO A 65 -6.44 -31.28 -8.82
CA PRO A 65 -5.73 -30.21 -8.13
C PRO A 65 -5.89 -30.40 -6.62
N ILE A 66 -4.77 -30.32 -5.90
CA ILE A 66 -4.79 -30.32 -4.44
C ILE A 66 -5.54 -29.06 -4.00
N THR A 67 -6.70 -29.24 -3.37
CA THR A 67 -7.46 -28.13 -2.78
C THR A 67 -6.77 -27.72 -1.49
N PHE A 68 -6.06 -26.60 -1.53
CA PHE A 68 -5.39 -26.02 -0.36
C PHE A 68 -6.38 -25.08 0.35
N SER A 69 -6.92 -25.50 1.49
CA SER A 69 -7.74 -24.66 2.37
C SER A 69 -6.89 -24.13 3.52
N LEU A 70 -6.77 -22.81 3.63
CA LEU A 70 -6.09 -22.14 4.73
C LEU A 70 -7.13 -21.77 5.78
N GLU A 71 -7.15 -22.51 6.90
CA GLU A 71 -8.01 -22.20 8.04
C GLU A 71 -7.17 -21.61 9.18
N ALA A 72 -7.67 -20.54 9.79
CA ALA A 72 -7.01 -19.95 10.94
C ALA A 72 -7.25 -20.82 12.19
N SER A 73 -6.18 -21.09 12.94
CA SER A 73 -6.21 -22.01 14.09
C SER A 73 -6.75 -21.39 15.40
N ASP A 74 -7.11 -20.11 15.41
CA ASP A 74 -7.59 -19.36 16.59
C ASP A 74 -9.05 -18.97 16.41
N ASP A 75 -9.90 -19.21 17.41
CA ASP A 75 -11.33 -18.87 17.42
C ASP A 75 -11.59 -17.35 17.30
N ASN A 76 -10.58 -16.51 17.58
CA ASN A 76 -10.63 -15.06 17.39
C ASN A 76 -9.98 -14.57 16.09
N ALA A 77 -9.56 -15.48 15.20
CA ALA A 77 -8.95 -15.07 13.95
C ALA A 77 -10.00 -14.44 13.03
N ARG A 78 -9.73 -13.21 12.61
CA ARG A 78 -10.55 -12.48 11.64
C ARG A 78 -10.51 -13.19 10.29
N SER A 79 -11.64 -13.20 9.61
CA SER A 79 -11.72 -13.72 8.24
C SER A 79 -10.83 -12.91 7.30
N GLU A 80 -10.41 -13.49 6.18
CA GLU A 80 -9.60 -12.77 5.18
C GLU A 80 -10.32 -11.49 4.69
N ALA A 81 -11.64 -11.54 4.53
CA ALA A 81 -12.44 -10.38 4.12
C ALA A 81 -12.41 -9.23 5.16
N GLU A 82 -12.51 -9.55 6.46
CA GLU A 82 -12.39 -8.56 7.53
C GLU A 82 -10.98 -7.96 7.62
N LEU A 83 -9.95 -8.78 7.38
CA LEU A 83 -8.56 -8.32 7.35
C LEU A 83 -8.30 -7.41 6.15
N ASP A 84 -8.84 -7.72 4.99
CA ASP A 84 -8.70 -6.88 3.79
C ASP A 84 -9.46 -5.56 3.91
N GLN A 85 -10.65 -5.57 4.51
CA GLN A 85 -11.38 -4.35 4.87
C GLN A 85 -10.57 -3.50 5.87
N ALA A 86 -10.04 -4.11 6.93
CA ALA A 86 -9.18 -3.43 7.89
C ALA A 86 -7.95 -2.81 7.23
N ARG A 87 -7.24 -3.55 6.37
CA ARG A 87 -6.09 -3.06 5.60
C ARG A 87 -6.46 -1.84 4.78
N PHE A 88 -7.58 -1.89 4.06
CA PHE A 88 -8.06 -0.77 3.23
C PHE A 88 -8.25 0.51 4.06
N PHE A 89 -8.91 0.44 5.22
CA PHE A 89 -9.08 1.61 6.09
C PHE A 89 -7.76 2.12 6.66
N VAL A 90 -6.84 1.22 7.04
CA VAL A 90 -5.52 1.63 7.53
C VAL A 90 -4.71 2.32 6.43
N TYR A 91 -4.79 1.85 5.18
CA TYR A 91 -4.17 2.55 4.05
C TYR A 91 -4.72 3.98 3.89
N ILE A 92 -6.04 4.16 3.91
CA ILE A 92 -6.66 5.49 3.84
C ILE A 92 -6.14 6.38 4.97
N LEU A 93 -6.15 5.88 6.21
CA LEU A 93 -5.67 6.61 7.37
C LEU A 93 -4.19 7.01 7.24
N LEU A 94 -3.33 6.12 6.76
CA LEU A 94 -1.91 6.40 6.51
C LEU A 94 -1.74 7.53 5.48
N PHE A 95 -2.50 7.49 4.38
CA PHE A 95 -2.47 8.56 3.39
C PHE A 95 -2.95 9.89 3.96
N VAL A 96 -4.03 9.89 4.75
CA VAL A 96 -4.54 11.09 5.42
C VAL A 96 -3.47 11.68 6.33
N ILE A 97 -2.84 10.87 7.19
CA ILE A 97 -1.76 11.31 8.09
C ILE A 97 -0.58 11.86 7.27
N TYR A 98 -0.15 11.15 6.22
CA TYR A 98 0.94 11.55 5.35
C TYR A 98 0.70 12.93 4.73
N PHE A 99 -0.46 13.13 4.10
CA PHE A 99 -0.80 14.42 3.50
C PHE A 99 -0.96 15.50 4.56
N THR A 100 -1.58 15.19 5.70
CA THR A 100 -1.71 16.13 6.82
C THR A 100 -0.37 16.69 7.23
N VAL A 101 0.56 15.79 7.54
CA VAL A 101 1.88 16.14 8.07
C VAL A 101 2.66 16.97 7.06
N LEU A 102 2.65 16.57 5.79
CA LEU A 102 3.32 17.35 4.75
C LEU A 102 2.69 18.72 4.56
N PHE A 103 1.38 18.82 4.35
CA PHE A 103 0.73 20.09 4.07
C PHE A 103 0.81 21.05 5.27
N LEU A 104 0.42 20.59 6.46
CA LEU A 104 0.45 21.43 7.66
C LEU A 104 1.89 21.75 8.07
N GLY A 105 2.84 20.82 7.92
CA GLY A 105 4.25 21.06 8.20
C GLY A 105 4.84 22.14 7.29
N ASN A 106 4.61 22.06 5.98
CA ASN A 106 5.06 23.09 5.03
C ASN A 106 4.41 24.45 5.31
N MET A 107 3.13 24.46 5.72
CA MET A 107 2.43 25.69 6.11
C MET A 107 3.09 26.33 7.34
N ILE A 108 3.33 25.56 8.40
CA ILE A 108 4.00 26.04 9.62
C ILE A 108 5.39 26.59 9.30
N ALA A 109 6.20 25.86 8.54
CA ALA A 109 7.55 26.29 8.20
C ALA A 109 7.55 27.62 7.42
N SER A 110 6.62 27.78 6.49
CA SER A 110 6.45 29.00 5.70
C SER A 110 6.01 30.18 6.55
N GLU A 111 5.06 29.96 7.48
CA GLU A 111 4.57 31.00 8.38
C GLU A 111 5.65 31.48 9.36
N VAL A 112 6.46 30.55 9.88
CA VAL A 112 7.60 30.88 10.76
C VAL A 112 8.66 31.67 10.00
N ALA A 113 9.01 31.26 8.78
CA ALA A 113 9.98 31.96 7.95
C ALA A 113 9.51 33.38 7.59
N THR A 114 8.23 33.53 7.24
CA THR A 114 7.61 34.82 6.90
C THR A 114 7.61 35.79 8.08
N GLU A 115 7.31 35.27 9.28
CA GLU A 115 7.33 36.07 10.50
C GLU A 115 8.75 36.56 10.80
N LYS A 116 9.75 35.67 10.72
CA LYS A 116 11.15 36.00 10.95
C LYS A 116 11.70 36.98 9.91
N SER A 117 11.26 36.91 8.65
CA SER A 117 11.72 37.78 7.56
C SER A 117 11.00 39.13 7.47
N SER A 118 9.95 39.35 8.26
CA SER A 118 9.13 40.56 8.20
C SER A 118 9.31 41.45 9.44
N ARG A 119 8.88 42.70 9.32
CA ARG A 119 8.80 43.67 10.45
C ARG A 119 7.93 43.19 11.61
N VAL A 120 7.16 42.11 11.41
CA VAL A 120 6.35 41.48 12.44
C VAL A 120 7.23 41.01 13.60
N MET A 121 8.42 40.45 13.34
CA MET A 121 9.35 40.02 14.40
C MET A 121 9.80 41.18 15.31
N GLU A 122 10.10 42.36 14.75
CA GLU A 122 10.56 43.53 15.52
C GLU A 122 9.48 44.05 16.49
N LEU A 123 8.21 43.97 16.10
CA LEU A 123 7.07 44.39 16.93
C LEU A 123 6.65 43.32 17.94
N LEU A 124 6.83 42.04 17.59
CA LEU A 124 6.37 40.92 18.40
C LEU A 124 7.31 40.58 19.56
N ILE A 125 8.63 40.80 19.42
CA ILE A 125 9.61 40.43 20.46
C ILE A 125 9.47 41.28 21.74
N THR A 126 8.88 42.47 21.63
CA THR A 126 8.61 43.36 22.77
C THR A 126 7.29 43.03 23.48
N SER A 127 6.44 42.20 22.85
CA SER A 127 5.05 41.97 23.27
C SER A 127 4.80 40.57 23.82
N THR A 128 5.55 39.54 23.37
CA THR A 128 5.38 38.14 23.83
C THR A 128 6.64 37.32 23.59
N SER A 129 6.82 36.22 24.33
CA SER A 129 7.98 35.34 24.15
C SER A 129 7.90 34.55 22.81
N PRO A 130 9.04 34.36 22.09
CA PRO A 130 9.06 33.62 20.82
C PRO A 130 8.54 32.18 20.91
N ALA A 131 8.78 31.51 22.05
CA ALA A 131 8.31 30.14 22.26
C ALA A 131 6.78 30.06 22.32
N GLN A 132 6.11 31.03 22.96
CA GLN A 132 4.65 31.11 23.00
C GLN A 132 4.06 31.38 21.62
N GLN A 133 4.71 32.19 20.79
CA GLN A 133 4.28 32.45 19.42
C GLN A 133 4.38 31.19 18.55
N MET A 134 5.48 30.44 18.64
CA MET A 134 5.61 29.17 17.92
C MET A 134 4.56 28.15 18.35
N PHE A 135 4.34 27.97 19.65
CA PHE A 135 3.33 27.02 20.13
C PHE A 135 1.92 27.44 19.71
N GLY A 136 1.61 28.73 19.77
CA GLY A 136 0.35 29.29 19.28
C GLY A 136 0.13 29.04 17.79
N LYS A 137 1.18 29.18 16.96
CA LYS A 137 1.12 28.87 15.52
C LYS A 137 0.90 27.40 15.25
N ILE A 138 1.67 26.53 15.91
CA ILE A 138 1.48 25.07 15.79
C ILE A 138 0.04 24.71 16.17
N LEU A 139 -0.46 25.16 17.30
CA LEU A 139 -1.86 24.88 17.67
C LEU A 139 -2.88 25.47 16.69
N GLY A 140 -2.68 26.71 16.24
CA GLY A 140 -3.58 27.38 15.30
C GLY A 140 -3.67 26.63 13.97
N VAL A 141 -2.52 26.27 13.39
CA VAL A 141 -2.45 25.48 12.16
C VAL A 141 -3.06 24.08 12.38
N GLY A 142 -2.83 23.47 13.56
CA GLY A 142 -3.45 22.20 13.93
C GLY A 142 -4.97 22.27 13.95
N LEU A 143 -5.55 23.35 14.50
CA LEU A 143 -6.99 23.60 14.49
C LEU A 143 -7.54 23.84 13.09
N VAL A 144 -6.78 24.51 12.21
CA VAL A 144 -7.13 24.63 10.78
C VAL A 144 -7.18 23.25 10.13
N GLY A 145 -6.18 22.40 10.37
CA GLY A 145 -6.19 21.01 9.91
C GLY A 145 -7.41 20.24 10.40
N LEU A 146 -7.70 20.30 11.71
CA LEU A 146 -8.86 19.63 12.31
C LEU A 146 -10.18 20.09 11.71
N THR A 147 -10.35 21.39 11.47
CA THR A 147 -11.57 21.91 10.81
C THR A 147 -11.67 21.43 9.36
N GLN A 148 -10.56 21.38 8.62
CA GLN A 148 -10.52 20.85 7.26
C GLN A 148 -10.92 19.36 7.21
N TYR A 149 -10.37 18.52 8.08
CA TYR A 149 -10.76 17.10 8.13
C TYR A 149 -12.18 16.90 8.64
N SER A 150 -12.65 17.72 9.57
CA SER A 150 -14.04 17.68 10.03
C SER A 150 -15.02 17.97 8.89
N ILE A 151 -14.70 18.96 8.03
CA ILE A 151 -15.52 19.27 6.84
C ILE A 151 -15.49 18.13 5.85
N ILE A 152 -14.31 17.57 5.55
CA ILE A 152 -14.18 16.42 4.63
C ILE A 152 -14.99 15.23 5.14
N PHE A 153 -14.92 14.94 6.45
CA PHE A 153 -15.68 13.87 7.07
C PHE A 153 -17.19 14.11 7.02
N LEU A 154 -17.65 15.34 7.28
CA LEU A 154 -19.07 15.71 7.16
C LEU A 154 -19.57 15.57 5.73
N VAL A 155 -18.80 16.04 4.74
CA VAL A 155 -19.15 15.90 3.32
C VAL A 155 -19.23 14.43 2.95
N ALA A 156 -18.24 13.61 3.35
CA ALA A 156 -18.27 12.17 3.14
C ALA A 156 -19.54 11.54 3.75
N LEU A 157 -19.84 11.82 5.03
CA LEU A 157 -21.02 11.27 5.71
C LEU A 157 -22.33 11.64 5.00
N VAL A 158 -22.47 12.89 4.57
CA VAL A 158 -23.66 13.35 3.84
C VAL A 158 -23.76 12.66 2.48
N THR A 159 -22.65 12.55 1.72
CA THR A 159 -22.64 11.88 0.41
C THR A 159 -22.93 10.38 0.53
N PHE A 160 -22.36 9.69 1.52
CA PHE A 160 -22.64 8.28 1.77
C PHE A 160 -24.08 8.07 2.28
N GLY A 161 -24.55 8.89 3.23
CA GLY A 161 -25.90 8.79 3.77
C GLY A 161 -27.01 9.11 2.76
N MET A 162 -26.79 10.06 1.86
CA MET A 162 -27.73 10.37 0.77
C MET A 162 -27.61 9.36 -0.40
N GLY A 163 -26.45 8.73 -0.59
CA GLY A 163 -26.23 7.69 -1.59
C GLY A 163 -26.97 6.38 -1.28
N MET A 164 -27.24 6.09 0.00
CA MET A 164 -28.03 4.93 0.43
C MET A 164 -29.52 5.05 0.10
N ASP A 165 -30.05 6.28 -0.05
CA ASP A 165 -31.46 6.55 -0.34
C ASP A 165 -31.73 6.73 -1.86
N GLY A 166 -30.75 6.44 -2.71
CA GLY A 166 -30.88 6.46 -4.19
C GLY A 166 -31.10 7.85 -4.82
N SER A 167 -31.00 8.93 -4.04
CA SER A 167 -31.36 10.30 -4.48
C SER A 167 -30.20 11.12 -5.04
N LEU A 168 -28.95 10.64 -4.93
CA LEU A 168 -27.79 11.24 -5.57
C LEU A 168 -27.49 10.58 -6.92
N PRO A 169 -27.09 11.34 -7.95
CA PRO A 169 -26.46 10.77 -9.13
C PRO A 169 -25.28 9.94 -8.65
N GLN A 170 -25.24 8.65 -9.02
CA GLN A 170 -24.09 7.78 -8.77
C GLN A 170 -22.85 8.55 -9.21
N VAL A 171 -22.04 9.00 -8.24
CA VAL A 171 -20.80 9.68 -8.54
C VAL A 171 -20.00 8.66 -9.32
N SER A 172 -19.86 8.94 -10.62
CA SER A 172 -19.32 8.05 -11.65
C SER A 172 -17.79 7.94 -11.53
N GLY A 173 -17.29 7.75 -10.31
CA GLY A 173 -15.97 7.19 -10.09
C GLY A 173 -16.08 5.68 -10.20
N ASN A 174 -15.10 5.04 -10.83
CA ASN A 174 -14.95 3.59 -10.89
C ASN A 174 -14.64 3.02 -9.49
N VAL A 175 -15.50 3.27 -8.51
CA VAL A 175 -15.47 2.56 -7.23
C VAL A 175 -16.10 1.21 -7.53
N GLY A 176 -15.30 0.15 -7.52
CA GLY A 176 -15.76 -1.19 -7.88
C GLY A 176 -16.89 -1.63 -6.95
N GLN A 177 -17.82 -2.44 -7.45
CA GLN A 177 -18.93 -2.98 -6.63
C GLN A 177 -18.43 -3.67 -5.34
N ALA A 178 -17.24 -4.26 -5.39
CA ALA A 178 -16.54 -4.83 -4.23
C ALA A 178 -16.16 -3.79 -3.16
N GLU A 179 -15.72 -2.59 -3.56
CA GLU A 179 -15.36 -1.50 -2.62
C GLU A 179 -16.61 -0.94 -1.94
N GLN A 180 -17.77 -1.03 -2.58
CA GLN A 180 -19.04 -0.57 -2.05
C GLN A 180 -19.62 -1.54 -1.00
N GLU A 181 -19.45 -2.85 -1.19
CA GLU A 181 -19.80 -3.90 -0.20
C GLU A 181 -18.85 -3.86 1.01
N MET A 182 -17.55 -3.64 0.78
CA MET A 182 -16.56 -3.47 1.86
C MET A 182 -16.82 -2.27 2.77
N ILE A 183 -17.57 -1.25 2.33
CA ILE A 183 -17.91 -0.09 3.18
C ILE A 183 -19.17 -0.36 4.02
N GLN A 184 -20.11 -1.21 3.54
CA GLN A 184 -21.37 -1.48 4.24
C GLN A 184 -21.21 -2.35 5.48
N GLU A 185 -20.25 -3.27 5.50
CA GLU A 185 -19.99 -4.15 6.65
C GLU A 185 -18.93 -3.61 7.62
N ALA A 186 -18.46 -2.37 7.42
CA ALA A 186 -17.38 -1.80 8.22
C ALA A 186 -17.79 -1.64 9.69
N SER A 187 -17.31 -2.56 10.54
CA SER A 187 -17.45 -2.45 11.99
C SER A 187 -16.46 -1.42 12.53
N PHE A 188 -16.89 -0.16 12.60
CA PHE A 188 -16.10 0.90 13.23
C PHE A 188 -16.03 0.68 14.74
N SER A 189 -14.95 0.06 15.22
CA SER A 189 -14.68 0.03 16.66
C SER A 189 -14.20 1.41 17.13
N LEU A 190 -14.92 1.99 18.10
CA LEU A 190 -14.62 3.29 18.67
C LEU A 190 -13.20 3.36 19.26
N GLU A 191 -12.71 2.23 19.79
CA GLU A 191 -11.37 2.10 20.36
C GLU A 191 -10.27 2.33 19.31
N LEU A 192 -10.38 1.73 18.12
CA LEU A 192 -9.41 1.91 17.04
C LEU A 192 -9.42 3.34 16.51
N PHE A 193 -10.59 3.97 16.44
CA PHE A 193 -10.70 5.38 16.04
C PHE A 193 -10.01 6.30 17.06
N MET A 194 -10.24 6.08 18.36
CA MET A 194 -9.60 6.85 19.42
C MET A 194 -8.08 6.67 19.40
N LEU A 195 -7.59 5.44 19.21
CA LEU A 195 -6.17 5.15 19.10
C LEU A 195 -5.55 5.84 17.88
N ALA A 196 -6.20 5.74 16.71
CA ALA A 196 -5.80 6.42 15.49
C ALA A 196 -5.74 7.95 15.67
N PHE A 197 -6.72 8.53 16.35
CA PHE A 197 -6.76 9.96 16.65
C PHE A 197 -5.61 10.40 17.56
N VAL A 198 -5.30 9.63 18.60
CA VAL A 198 -4.15 9.92 19.47
C VAL A 198 -2.84 9.89 18.66
N TYR A 199 -2.64 8.87 17.82
CA TYR A 199 -1.45 8.79 16.96
C TYR A 199 -1.39 9.91 15.92
N PHE A 200 -2.53 10.30 15.35
CA PHE A 200 -2.63 11.45 14.46
C PHE A 200 -2.15 12.73 15.15
N VAL A 201 -2.64 13.01 16.37
CA VAL A 201 -2.24 14.19 17.14
C VAL A 201 -0.75 14.13 17.50
N LEU A 202 -0.26 12.97 17.95
CA LEU A 202 1.15 12.80 18.31
C LEU A 202 2.08 13.00 17.11
N GLY A 203 1.75 12.35 15.98
CA GLY A 203 2.49 12.47 14.73
C GLY A 203 2.46 13.90 14.20
N TYR A 204 1.31 14.56 14.28
CA TYR A 204 1.17 15.97 13.94
C TYR A 204 2.14 16.83 14.76
N PHE A 205 2.15 16.74 16.09
CA PHE A 205 3.05 17.56 16.91
C PHE A 205 4.53 17.26 16.66
N LEU A 206 4.89 15.98 16.47
CA LEU A 206 6.26 15.58 16.17
C LEU A 206 6.78 16.26 14.88
N TYR A 207 6.02 16.16 13.80
CA TYR A 207 6.44 16.74 12.52
C TYR A 207 6.22 18.25 12.45
N ALA A 208 5.19 18.79 13.11
CA ALA A 208 4.94 20.23 13.19
C ALA A 208 6.07 20.97 13.92
N THR A 209 6.58 20.40 15.02
CA THR A 209 7.71 20.98 15.75
C THR A 209 9.00 20.91 14.94
N LEU A 210 9.24 19.81 14.23
CA LEU A 210 10.37 19.68 13.31
C LEU A 210 10.27 20.69 12.14
N ALA A 211 9.09 20.86 11.56
CA ALA A 211 8.85 21.83 10.50
C ALA A 211 9.04 23.28 10.99
N ALA A 212 8.53 23.60 12.18
CA ALA A 212 8.73 24.89 12.81
C ALA A 212 10.22 25.17 13.07
N MET A 213 10.96 24.17 13.55
CA MET A 213 12.42 24.26 13.74
C MET A 213 13.12 24.55 12.41
N LEU A 214 12.84 23.78 11.36
CA LEU A 214 13.45 23.98 10.04
C LEU A 214 13.08 25.34 9.42
N GLY A 215 11.82 25.75 9.53
CA GLY A 215 11.35 27.08 9.10
C GLY A 215 11.98 28.23 9.89
N SER A 216 12.35 28.00 11.16
CA SER A 216 13.04 29.01 11.96
C SER A 216 14.51 29.21 11.58
N LEU A 217 15.13 28.25 10.90
CA LEU A 217 16.53 28.33 10.48
C LEU A 217 16.71 29.21 9.24
N VAL A 218 15.71 29.25 8.35
CA VAL A 218 15.77 30.08 7.15
C VAL A 218 15.52 31.56 7.48
N THR A 219 16.00 32.43 6.60
CA THR A 219 15.78 33.89 6.67
C THR A 219 14.89 34.40 5.54
N ARG A 220 14.64 33.55 4.56
CA ARG A 220 13.92 33.85 3.32
C ARG A 220 12.90 32.77 3.06
N ILE A 221 11.70 33.19 2.66
CA ILE A 221 10.59 32.26 2.39
C ILE A 221 10.90 31.35 1.19
N GLU A 222 11.69 31.84 0.23
CA GLU A 222 12.04 31.06 -0.96
C GLU A 222 12.94 29.86 -0.64
N ASP A 223 13.63 29.88 0.51
CA ASP A 223 14.52 28.82 0.95
C ASP A 223 13.82 27.78 1.85
N VAL A 224 12.56 28.02 2.25
CA VAL A 224 11.77 27.13 3.12
C VAL A 224 11.64 25.74 2.50
N GLY A 225 11.31 25.66 1.21
CA GLY A 225 11.13 24.38 0.52
C GLY A 225 12.38 23.50 0.55
N LEU A 226 13.56 24.12 0.46
CA LEU A 226 14.84 23.40 0.58
C LEU A 226 15.11 22.98 2.03
N ALA A 227 14.78 23.82 3.01
CA ALA A 227 14.99 23.53 4.42
C ALA A 227 14.10 22.39 4.95
N VAL A 228 12.84 22.31 4.51
CA VAL A 228 11.91 21.25 4.92
C VAL A 228 12.05 19.96 4.10
N GLY A 229 12.85 19.97 3.03
CA GLY A 229 13.10 18.80 2.17
C GLY A 229 13.51 17.53 2.92
N PRO A 230 14.49 17.58 3.85
CA PRO A 230 14.88 16.42 4.65
C PRO A 230 13.75 15.83 5.50
N MET A 231 12.90 16.70 6.07
CA MET A 231 11.71 16.27 6.81
C MET A 231 10.72 15.57 5.88
N ASN A 232 10.43 16.16 4.70
CA ASN A 232 9.52 15.56 3.73
C ASN A 232 10.02 14.18 3.27
N MET A 233 11.33 14.03 3.06
CA MET A 233 11.94 12.73 2.73
C MET A 233 11.74 11.70 3.85
N LEU A 234 11.88 12.13 5.11
CA LEU A 234 11.64 11.29 6.28
C LEU A 234 10.18 10.79 6.33
N VAL A 235 9.21 11.68 6.06
CA VAL A 235 7.78 11.35 6.00
C VAL A 235 7.46 10.39 4.85
N ILE A 236 8.08 10.56 3.69
CA ILE A 236 7.94 9.64 2.55
C ILE A 236 8.49 8.26 2.90
N LEU A 237 9.69 8.18 3.49
CA LEU A 237 10.26 6.92 3.94
C LEU A 237 9.37 6.25 4.98
N ALA A 238 8.77 7.01 5.88
CA ALA A 238 7.83 6.50 6.87
C ALA A 238 6.65 5.82 6.19
N LEU A 239 6.02 6.50 5.22
CA LEU A 239 4.89 5.97 4.45
C LEU A 239 5.27 4.68 3.72
N LEU A 240 6.42 4.64 3.03
CA LEU A 240 6.86 3.46 2.29
C LEU A 240 7.05 2.26 3.22
N ILE A 241 7.66 2.48 4.39
CA ILE A 241 7.80 1.41 5.39
C ILE A 241 6.43 0.98 5.92
N SER A 242 5.52 1.91 6.23
CA SER A 242 4.16 1.57 6.68
C SER A 242 3.41 0.71 5.68
N MET A 243 3.50 1.03 4.38
CA MET A 243 2.86 0.25 3.32
C MET A 243 3.47 -1.15 3.19
N PHE A 244 4.79 -1.26 3.31
CA PHE A 244 5.45 -2.56 3.31
C PHE A 244 5.06 -3.41 4.54
N SER A 245 5.01 -2.78 5.72
CA SER A 245 4.62 -3.43 6.97
C SER A 245 3.17 -3.92 6.98
N LEU A 246 2.27 -3.28 6.23
CA LEU A 246 0.89 -3.76 6.09
C LEU A 246 0.76 -5.09 5.36
N GLY A 247 1.57 -5.28 4.31
CA GLY A 247 1.60 -6.52 3.55
C GLY A 247 2.40 -7.62 4.25
N ASN A 248 3.43 -7.26 5.03
CA ASN A 248 4.29 -8.19 5.75
C ASN A 248 4.57 -7.72 7.19
N PRO A 249 3.62 -7.89 8.13
CA PRO A 249 3.76 -7.41 9.50
C PRO A 249 4.97 -8.02 10.24
N SER A 250 5.29 -9.29 9.98
CA SER A 250 6.37 -10.03 10.65
C SER A 250 7.78 -9.74 10.12
N ALA A 251 7.92 -8.83 9.16
CA ALA A 251 9.23 -8.50 8.60
C ALA A 251 10.11 -7.76 9.63
N THR A 252 11.40 -8.08 9.67
CA THR A 252 12.38 -7.46 10.57
C THR A 252 12.42 -5.93 10.46
N ILE A 253 12.16 -5.38 9.26
CA ILE A 253 12.09 -3.93 9.05
C ILE A 253 10.94 -3.28 9.82
N THR A 254 9.80 -3.96 9.98
CA THR A 254 8.66 -3.48 10.77
C THR A 254 9.06 -3.34 12.24
N THR A 255 9.68 -4.38 12.80
CA THR A 255 10.15 -4.39 14.20
C THR A 255 11.24 -3.36 14.47
N VAL A 256 12.23 -3.21 13.58
CA VAL A 256 13.30 -2.22 13.79
C VAL A 256 12.75 -0.79 13.74
N THR A 257 11.85 -0.56 12.78
CA THR A 257 11.29 0.77 12.53
C THR A 257 10.37 1.22 13.67
N SER A 258 9.73 0.30 14.39
CA SER A 258 8.89 0.63 15.55
C SER A 258 9.66 1.27 16.71
N TYR A 259 10.96 1.03 16.83
CA TYR A 259 11.79 1.67 17.87
C TYR A 259 12.18 3.11 17.56
N ILE A 260 12.01 3.58 16.33
CA ILE A 260 12.42 4.92 15.91
C ILE A 260 11.21 5.87 16.04
N PRO A 261 11.30 6.96 16.83
CA PRO A 261 10.15 7.84 17.09
C PRO A 261 9.44 8.37 15.85
N PHE A 262 10.18 8.68 14.79
CA PHE A 262 9.63 9.17 13.51
C PHE A 262 8.79 8.15 12.75
N PHE A 263 8.98 6.87 13.08
CA PHE A 263 8.29 5.75 12.44
C PHE A 263 7.46 4.92 13.44
N TYR A 264 7.37 5.35 14.70
CA TYR A 264 6.71 4.64 15.81
C TYR A 264 5.21 4.38 15.59
N ALA A 265 4.55 5.19 14.74
CA ALA A 265 3.17 4.97 14.35
C ALA A 265 2.93 3.62 13.63
N ASN A 266 4.00 2.94 13.20
CA ASN A 266 3.97 1.73 12.36
C ASN A 266 3.74 0.40 13.09
N ASP A 267 3.61 0.35 14.42
CA ASP A 267 3.53 -0.93 15.16
C ASP A 267 2.21 -1.11 15.90
N TYR A 268 1.77 -0.09 16.64
CA TYR A 268 0.61 -0.20 17.53
C TYR A 268 -0.74 -0.05 16.83
N VAL A 269 -0.81 0.74 15.75
CA VAL A 269 -1.99 0.74 14.88
C VAL A 269 -2.15 -0.67 14.29
N PHE A 270 -1.07 -1.29 13.85
CA PHE A 270 -1.10 -2.55 13.13
C PHE A 270 -1.39 -3.74 14.05
N THR A 271 -0.78 -3.79 15.23
CA THR A 271 -1.06 -4.84 16.24
C THR A 271 -2.45 -4.74 16.86
N GLY A 272 -3.05 -3.54 16.93
CA GLY A 272 -4.44 -3.36 17.34
C GLY A 272 -5.45 -3.86 16.29
N TRP A 273 -5.14 -3.72 14.99
CA TRP A 273 -6.02 -4.13 13.89
C TRP A 273 -5.86 -5.61 13.47
N TYR A 274 -4.71 -6.24 13.73
CA TYR A 274 -4.48 -7.66 13.40
C TYR A 274 -4.71 -8.63 14.56
N GLY A 275 -5.09 -8.14 15.74
CA GLY A 275 -5.14 -8.95 16.94
C GLY A 275 -3.73 -9.24 17.48
N ARG A 276 -3.58 -9.28 18.80
CA ARG A 276 -2.30 -9.53 19.46
C ARG A 276 -1.83 -10.95 19.17
N SER A 277 -0.99 -11.14 18.16
CA SER A 277 -0.25 -12.39 17.95
C SER A 277 1.20 -12.21 17.49
N VAL A 278 1.74 -10.98 17.49
CA VAL A 278 3.12 -10.70 17.03
C VAL A 278 4.07 -10.30 18.17
N LEU A 279 3.76 -10.66 19.41
CA LEU A 279 4.72 -10.53 20.52
C LEU A 279 4.78 -11.80 21.36
N ILE A 280 5.26 -12.90 20.74
CA ILE A 280 6.21 -13.86 21.34
C ILE A 280 7.11 -14.37 20.21
#